data_AF-A0A926IWY1-F1
#
_entry.id   AF-A0A926IWY1-F1
#
_cell.length_a   1.000
_cell.length_b   1.000
_cell.length_c   1.000
_cell.angle_alpha   90.00
_cell.angle_beta   90.00
_cell.angle_gamma   90.00
#
_symmetry.space_group_name_H-M   'P 1'
#
loop_
_entity.id
_entity.type
_entity.pdbx_description
1 polymer ?
#
loop_
_entity_poly.entity_id
_entity_poly.type
_entity_poly.pdbx_seq_one_letter_code
_entity_poly.pdbx_strand_id
1 'polypeptide(L)' 'TASIDYGPSRDFPVHRVAAAADVAGLENLTGLDQLPETGAWIIALPMKIKGGSGGPLRAIALLPD' A
#
# COMPACT_ATOMS: atom_id res chain seq x y z
N THR A 1 9.14 1.02 -0.98
CA THR A 1 9.71 2.33 -1.38
C THR A 1 8.90 3.46 -0.75
N ALA A 2 9.40 4.69 -0.78
CA ALA A 2 8.71 5.87 -0.25
C ALA A 2 7.58 6.40 -1.16
N SER A 3 7.36 5.75 -2.30
CA SER A 3 6.27 6.06 -3.23
C SER A 3 5.82 4.80 -3.96
N ILE A 4 4.53 4.68 -4.31
CA ILE A 4 4.05 3.65 -5.25
C ILE A 4 4.44 3.92 -6.71
N ASP A 5 4.96 5.11 -7.01
CA ASP A 5 5.51 5.46 -8.32
C ASP A 5 7.02 5.25 -8.38
N TYR A 6 7.54 5.18 -9.61
CA TYR A 6 8.98 5.23 -9.87
C TYR A 6 9.56 6.55 -9.34
N GLY A 7 10.62 6.48 -8.51
CA GLY A 7 11.08 7.62 -7.71
C GLY A 7 11.34 8.93 -8.48
N PRO A 8 12.04 8.91 -9.63
CA PRO A 8 12.23 10.09 -10.47
C PRO A 8 11.00 10.61 -11.21
N SER A 9 9.85 9.95 -11.12
CA SER A 9 8.63 10.35 -11.81
C SER A 9 8.17 11.74 -11.36
N ARG A 10 7.82 12.58 -12.33
CA ARG A 10 7.21 13.90 -12.09
C ARG A 10 5.71 13.87 -12.31
N ASP A 11 5.23 12.82 -12.98
CA ASP A 11 3.85 12.69 -13.41
C ASP A 11 3.05 11.73 -12.54
N PHE A 12 3.66 10.96 -11.64
CA PHE A 12 2.97 10.06 -10.70
C PHE A 12 1.82 9.24 -11.32
N PRO A 13 2.05 8.54 -12.46
CA PRO A 13 0.99 7.84 -13.18
C PRO A 13 0.29 6.77 -12.33
N VAL A 14 1.01 6.06 -11.45
CA VAL A 14 0.39 5.03 -10.60
C VAL A 14 -0.58 5.68 -9.61
N HIS A 15 -0.19 6.78 -8.95
CA HIS A 15 -1.12 7.53 -8.10
C HIS A 15 -2.36 7.99 -8.85
N ARG A 16 -2.20 8.59 -10.04
CA ARG A 16 -3.34 9.13 -10.80
C ARG A 16 -4.31 8.04 -11.22
N VAL A 17 -3.79 6.94 -11.77
CA VAL A 17 -4.64 5.84 -12.25
C VAL A 17 -5.32 5.13 -11.07
N ALA A 18 -4.58 4.79 -10.02
CA ALA A 18 -5.13 4.09 -8.85
C ALA A 18 -6.15 4.94 -8.09
N ALA A 19 -5.83 6.21 -7.79
CA ALA A 19 -6.73 7.09 -7.06
C ALA A 19 -8.00 7.44 -7.85
N ALA A 20 -7.89 7.62 -9.18
CA ALA A 20 -9.07 7.82 -10.02
C ALA A 20 -10.02 6.61 -10.05
N ALA A 21 -9.51 5.42 -9.69
CA ALA A 21 -10.27 4.18 -9.58
C ALA A 21 -10.62 3.83 -8.12
N ASP A 22 -10.45 4.75 -7.16
CA ASP A 22 -10.64 4.53 -5.72
C ASP A 22 -9.82 3.34 -5.15
N VAL A 23 -8.65 3.07 -5.74
CA VAL A 23 -7.72 2.04 -5.27
C VAL A 23 -6.70 2.67 -4.31
N ALA A 24 -6.60 2.10 -3.11
CA ALA A 24 -5.64 2.54 -2.10
C ALA A 24 -4.20 2.07 -2.40
N GLY A 25 -3.22 2.89 -2.03
CA GLY A 25 -1.79 2.58 -2.11
C GLY A 25 -1.20 2.22 -0.74
N LEU A 26 -0.20 1.33 -0.74
CA LEU A 26 0.63 1.02 0.44
C LEU A 26 2.10 1.26 0.09
N GLU A 27 2.80 1.99 0.95
CA GLU A 27 4.18 2.40 0.77
C GLU A 27 5.01 1.95 1.97
N ASN A 28 6.33 1.92 1.80
CA ASN A 28 7.29 1.57 2.86
C ASN A 28 7.03 0.20 3.53
N LEU A 29 6.44 -0.76 2.80
CA LEU A 29 6.29 -2.13 3.26
C LEU A 29 7.65 -2.79 3.51
N THR A 30 7.66 -3.75 4.44
CA THR A 30 8.83 -4.55 4.83
C THR A 30 8.42 -6.02 4.98
N GLY A 31 9.40 -6.93 4.99
CA GLY A 31 9.17 -8.38 5.14
C GLY A 31 8.45 -9.03 3.95
N LEU A 32 8.44 -8.39 2.78
CA LEU A 32 7.77 -8.90 1.57
C LEU A 32 8.43 -10.19 1.06
N ASP A 33 9.72 -10.37 1.34
CA ASP A 33 10.51 -11.57 1.05
C ASP A 33 10.06 -12.80 1.85
N GLN A 34 9.26 -12.61 2.91
CA GLN A 34 8.70 -13.69 3.73
C GLN A 34 7.30 -14.12 3.26
N LEU A 35 6.74 -13.47 2.23
CA LEU A 35 5.40 -13.78 1.73
C LEU A 35 5.47 -14.78 0.57
N PRO A 36 4.54 -15.75 0.48
CA PRO A 36 4.36 -16.53 -0.73
C PRO A 36 3.84 -15.63 -1.86
N GLU A 37 4.06 -16.04 -3.11
CA GLU A 37 3.55 -15.30 -4.29
C GLU A 37 2.02 -15.16 -4.28
N THR A 38 1.31 -16.14 -3.71
CA THR A 38 -0.15 -16.14 -3.58
C THR A 38 -0.60 -16.80 -2.27
N GLY A 39 -1.84 -16.53 -1.85
CA GLY A 39 -2.49 -17.21 -0.71
C GLY A 39 -2.38 -16.50 0.63
N ALA A 40 -1.49 -15.51 0.78
CA ALA A 40 -1.44 -14.68 1.99
C ALA A 40 -2.58 -13.64 2.03
N TRP A 41 -3.05 -13.33 3.24
CA TRP A 41 -3.97 -12.22 3.50
C TRP A 41 -3.22 -11.01 4.03
N ILE A 42 -3.45 -9.82 3.47
CA ILE A 42 -2.91 -8.56 3.97
C ILE A 42 -3.97 -7.79 4.75
N ILE A 43 -3.62 -7.36 5.96
CA ILE A 43 -4.45 -6.49 6.79
C ILE A 43 -3.72 -5.15 6.93
N ALA A 44 -4.32 -4.09 6.39
CA ALA A 44 -3.74 -2.75 6.33
C ALA A 44 -4.81 -1.69 6.65
N LEU A 45 -5.08 -1.50 7.94
CA LEU A 45 -6.13 -0.61 8.43
C LEU A 45 -5.55 0.76 8.84
N PRO A 46 -5.77 1.84 8.07
CA PRO A 46 -5.25 3.16 8.42
C PRO A 46 -5.97 3.78 9.62
N MET A 47 -5.31 4.75 10.26
CA MET A 47 -5.94 5.56 11.29
C MET A 47 -7.19 6.28 10.73
N LYS A 48 -8.27 6.31 11.52
CA LYS A 48 -9.54 6.94 11.14
C LYS A 48 -9.46 8.47 11.31
N ILE A 49 -8.81 9.14 10.36
CA ILE A 49 -8.64 10.59 10.35
C ILE A 49 -9.81 11.25 9.59
N LYS A 50 -10.53 12.19 10.23
CA LYS A 50 -11.64 12.91 9.58
C LYS A 50 -11.13 13.72 8.39
N GLY A 51 -11.61 13.41 7.18
CA GLY A 51 -11.20 14.07 5.94
C GLY A 51 -9.77 13.76 5.50
N GLY A 52 -9.13 12.72 6.05
CA GLY A 52 -7.76 12.35 5.68
C GLY A 52 -7.69 11.73 4.28
N SER A 53 -6.63 12.05 3.53
CA SER A 53 -6.30 11.40 2.25
C SER A 53 -5.53 10.10 2.42
N GLY A 54 -5.01 9.84 3.63
CA GLY A 54 -4.22 8.66 4.00
C GLY A 54 -3.75 8.78 5.44
N GLY A 55 -3.06 7.76 5.95
CA GLY A 55 -2.49 7.80 7.29
C GLY A 55 -1.58 6.60 7.57
N PRO A 56 -0.64 6.73 8.51
CA PRO A 56 0.19 5.61 8.92
C PRO A 56 -0.66 4.47 9.47
N LEU A 57 -0.14 3.26 9.31
CA LEU A 57 -0.80 2.02 9.74
C LEU A 57 0.21 0.95 10.09
N ARG A 58 -0.26 -0.11 10.76
CA ARG A 58 0.51 -1.33 10.95
C ARG A 58 0.04 -2.37 9.95
N ALA A 59 0.81 -2.59 8.89
CA ALA A 59 0.55 -3.63 7.91
C ALA A 59 0.99 -4.97 8.50
N ILE A 60 0.12 -5.97 8.42
CA ILE A 60 0.44 -7.37 8.78
C ILE A 60 -0.04 -8.29 7.69
N ALA A 61 0.60 -9.46 7.58
CA ALA A 61 0.18 -10.54 6.70
C ALA A 61 -0.17 -11.78 7.54
N LEU A 62 -1.23 -12.48 7.15
CA LEU A 62 -1.52 -13.85 7.59
C LEU A 62 -1.06 -14.79 6.49
N LEU A 63 -0.18 -15.73 6.82
CA LEU A 63 0.33 -16.71 5.87
C LEU A 63 -0.67 -17.86 5.68
N PRO A 64 -0.71 -18.49 4.49
CA PRO A 64 -1.46 -19.72 4.31
C PRO A 64 -0.88 -20.83 5.20
N ASP A 65 -1.75 -21.78 5.59
CA ASP A 65 -1.37 -23.00 6.33
C ASP A 65 -0.44 -23.93 5.50
#